data_AF-A0A285MV23-F1
#
_entry.id   AF-A0A285MV23-F1
#
_cell.length_a   1.000
_cell.length_b   1.000
_cell.length_c   1.000
_cell.angle_alpha   90.00
_cell.angle_beta   90.00
_cell.angle_gamma   90.00
#
_symmetry.space_group_name_H-M   'P 1'
#
loop_
_entity.id
_entity.type
_entity.pdbx_description
1 polymer ?
#
loop_
_entity_poly.entity_id
_entity_poly.type
_entity_poly.pdbx_seq_one_letter_code
_entity_poly.pdbx_strand_id
1 'polypeptide(L)'
;MDLTQIDIEEKNKRAKKMMLWFGIVSLIMGFAGWTSAYIVSSKREDWISDLELPQAFFVSTAIIILSSLTYFMAKQAVKKNNQKQGTIFLLITLVLGISFIVLQFMGFSQMLENGYYFTGPTSSIKMSYVFLIAAVHIVHVVAGLISLLVVLIQQLRKKYEPGNTLGIELGATFWHFLDFLWVYLILFMYFVK
;
A
#
# COMPACT_ATOMS: atom_id res chain seq x y z
N MET A 1 19.22 -3.00 -35.82
CA MET A 1 19.15 -3.44 -34.41
C MET A 1 18.29 -4.69 -34.41
N ASP A 2 18.92 -5.87 -34.37
CA ASP A 2 18.24 -7.15 -34.51
C ASP A 2 17.41 -7.44 -33.24
N LEU A 3 16.09 -7.36 -33.36
CA LEU A 3 15.15 -7.55 -32.25
C LEU A 3 15.04 -9.03 -31.81
N THR A 4 15.71 -9.96 -32.50
CA THR A 4 15.60 -11.40 -32.21
C THR A 4 16.63 -11.91 -31.19
N GLN A 5 17.73 -11.17 -30.96
CA GLN A 5 18.76 -11.50 -29.97
C GLN A 5 18.56 -10.79 -28.62
N ILE A 6 17.32 -10.66 -28.15
CA ILE A 6 17.09 -10.20 -26.78
C ILE A 6 17.53 -11.32 -25.84
N ASP A 7 18.52 -11.03 -25.00
CA ASP A 7 19.04 -11.92 -23.97
C ASP A 7 17.89 -12.47 -23.09
N ILE A 8 17.98 -13.75 -22.72
CA ILE A 8 16.94 -14.45 -21.93
C ILE A 8 16.71 -13.72 -20.61
N GLU A 9 17.75 -13.14 -20.02
CA GLU A 9 17.65 -12.35 -18.80
C GLU A 9 16.78 -11.11 -18.99
N GLU A 10 16.94 -10.38 -20.10
CA GLU A 10 16.16 -9.19 -20.40
C GLU A 10 14.68 -9.53 -20.67
N LYS A 11 14.41 -10.64 -21.39
CA LYS A 11 13.05 -11.17 -21.57
C LYS A 11 12.39 -11.47 -20.21
N ASN A 12 13.11 -12.14 -19.32
CA ASN A 12 12.64 -12.47 -17.97
C ASN A 12 12.39 -11.22 -17.12
N LYS A 13 13.26 -10.20 -17.19
CA LYS A 13 13.06 -8.91 -16.50
C LYS A 13 11.78 -8.21 -16.97
N ARG A 14 11.54 -8.16 -18.28
CA ARG A 14 10.32 -7.58 -18.88
C ARG A 14 9.07 -8.36 -18.46
N ALA A 15 9.11 -9.69 -18.53
CA ALA A 15 7.99 -10.54 -18.13
C ALA A 15 7.59 -10.32 -16.65
N LYS A 16 8.57 -10.25 -15.74
CA LYS A 16 8.31 -9.96 -14.31
C LYS A 16 7.67 -8.58 -14.08
N LYS A 17 8.12 -7.56 -14.81
CA LYS A 17 7.50 -6.22 -14.77
C LYS A 17 6.06 -6.24 -15.29
N MET A 18 5.81 -6.95 -16.39
CA MET A 18 4.45 -7.09 -16.94
C MET A 18 3.52 -7.85 -15.98
N MET A 19 3.99 -8.92 -15.36
CA MET A 19 3.21 -9.66 -14.35
C MET A 19 2.84 -8.77 -13.16
N LEU A 20 3.78 -7.93 -12.69
CA LEU A 20 3.49 -6.96 -11.62
C LEU A 20 2.42 -5.94 -12.06
N TRP A 21 2.55 -5.37 -13.26
CA TRP A 21 1.57 -4.43 -13.79
C TRP A 21 0.18 -5.04 -13.94
N PHE A 22 0.10 -6.28 -14.42
CA PHE A 22 -1.16 -7.00 -14.49
C PHE A 22 -1.81 -7.16 -13.09
N GLY A 23 -1.01 -7.52 -12.08
CA GLY A 23 -1.47 -7.58 -10.70
C GLY A 23 -1.97 -6.23 -10.18
N ILE A 24 -1.22 -5.15 -10.42
CA ILE A 24 -1.61 -3.77 -10.04
C ILE A 24 -2.94 -3.37 -10.68
N VAL A 25 -3.11 -3.61 -11.99
CA VAL A 25 -4.35 -3.28 -12.69
C VAL A 25 -5.54 -4.08 -12.15
N SER A 26 -5.33 -5.37 -11.86
CA SER A 26 -6.36 -6.21 -11.23
C SER A 26 -6.78 -5.67 -9.86
N LEU A 27 -5.83 -5.20 -9.04
CA LEU A 27 -6.13 -4.57 -7.75
C LEU A 27 -6.91 -3.27 -7.91
N ILE A 28 -6.51 -2.40 -8.85
CA ILE A 28 -7.24 -1.17 -9.15
C ILE A 28 -8.69 -1.46 -9.49
N MET A 29 -8.94 -2.47 -10.33
CA MET A 29 -10.31 -2.86 -10.71
C MET A 29 -11.11 -3.39 -9.51
N GLY A 30 -10.49 -4.17 -8.62
CA GLY A 30 -11.13 -4.66 -7.40
C GLY A 30 -11.56 -3.53 -6.46
N PHE A 31 -10.63 -2.61 -6.16
CA PHE A 31 -10.93 -1.45 -5.32
C PHE A 31 -11.92 -0.49 -5.98
N ALA A 32 -11.86 -0.29 -7.30
CA ALA A 32 -12.84 0.50 -8.04
C ALA A 32 -14.26 -0.09 -7.96
N GLY A 33 -14.37 -1.43 -7.96
CA GLY A 33 -15.65 -2.11 -7.75
C GLY A 33 -16.24 -1.82 -6.36
N TRP A 34 -15.41 -1.88 -5.30
CA TRP A 34 -15.86 -1.58 -3.94
C TRP A 34 -16.16 -0.09 -3.72
N THR A 35 -15.36 0.83 -4.27
CA THR A 35 -15.67 2.26 -4.18
C THR A 35 -16.93 2.61 -4.97
N SER A 36 -17.18 1.97 -6.12
CA SER A 36 -18.45 2.12 -6.85
C SER A 36 -19.64 1.63 -6.02
N ALA A 37 -19.53 0.45 -5.40
CA ALA A 37 -20.56 -0.08 -4.50
C ALA A 37 -20.82 0.86 -3.30
N TYR A 38 -19.77 1.51 -2.78
CA TYR A 38 -19.88 2.53 -1.73
C TYR A 38 -20.67 3.76 -2.23
N ILE A 39 -20.36 4.32 -3.40
CA ILE A 39 -21.07 5.48 -3.98
C ILE A 39 -22.55 5.16 -4.22
N VAL A 40 -22.87 3.97 -4.72
CA VAL A 40 -24.26 3.57 -4.97
C VAL A 40 -25.01 3.41 -3.65
N SER A 41 -24.36 2.83 -2.64
CA SER A 41 -24.95 2.63 -1.31
C SER A 41 -25.11 3.93 -0.53
N SER A 42 -24.31 4.97 -0.82
CA SER A 42 -24.41 6.27 -0.17
C SER A 42 -25.68 7.06 -0.52
N LYS A 43 -26.46 6.58 -1.50
CA LYS A 43 -27.77 7.16 -1.84
C LYS A 43 -28.93 6.62 -0.99
N ARG A 44 -28.68 5.66 -0.09
CA ARG A 44 -29.71 5.09 0.79
C ARG A 44 -30.04 6.03 1.94
N GLU A 45 -31.29 6.01 2.40
CA GLU A 45 -31.79 6.85 3.50
C GLU A 45 -31.12 6.53 4.85
N ASP A 46 -30.64 5.30 5.04
CA ASP A 46 -29.93 4.84 6.25
C ASP A 46 -28.45 5.29 6.31
N TRP A 47 -28.02 6.18 5.40
CA TRP A 47 -26.62 6.56 5.27
C TRP A 47 -26.23 7.67 6.25
N ILE A 48 -25.36 7.33 7.21
CA ILE A 48 -24.85 8.30 8.19
C ILE A 48 -23.84 9.24 7.53
N SER A 49 -24.23 10.49 7.32
CA SER A 49 -23.38 11.55 6.75
C SER A 49 -22.26 12.02 7.69
N ASP A 50 -22.48 11.91 9.01
CA ASP A 50 -21.53 12.37 10.05
C ASP A 50 -20.63 11.24 10.55
N LEU A 51 -19.78 10.72 9.65
CA LEU A 51 -18.66 9.89 10.05
C LEU A 51 -17.40 10.75 10.14
N GLU A 52 -17.05 11.15 11.35
CA GLU A 52 -15.79 11.85 11.58
C GLU A 52 -14.64 10.85 11.57
N LEU A 53 -13.78 10.92 10.54
CA LEU A 53 -12.58 10.09 10.47
C LEU A 53 -11.61 10.49 11.60
N PRO A 54 -11.21 9.54 12.46
CA PRO A 54 -10.22 9.80 13.51
C PRO A 54 -8.93 10.42 12.97
N GLN A 55 -8.31 11.31 13.77
CA GLN A 55 -7.02 11.94 13.44
C GLN A 55 -5.93 10.91 13.12
N ALA A 56 -6.01 9.70 13.69
CA ALA A 56 -5.12 8.58 13.41
C ALA A 56 -4.99 8.27 11.91
N PHE A 57 -6.06 8.40 11.12
CA PHE A 57 -6.03 8.15 9.69
C PHE A 57 -5.21 9.20 8.93
N PHE A 58 -5.27 10.47 9.32
CA PHE A 58 -4.46 11.53 8.75
C PHE A 58 -2.97 11.36 9.10
N VAL A 59 -2.66 11.01 10.35
CA VAL A 59 -1.29 10.69 10.79
C VAL A 59 -0.75 9.50 10.02
N SER A 60 -1.55 8.43 9.85
CA SER A 60 -1.16 7.25 9.07
C SER A 60 -0.83 7.62 7.62
N THR A 61 -1.55 8.58 7.04
CA THR A 61 -1.34 9.06 5.68
C THR A 61 -0.03 9.85 5.56
N ALA A 62 0.32 10.67 6.55
CA ALA A 62 1.62 11.32 6.59
C ALA A 62 2.77 10.29 6.70
N ILE A 63 2.61 9.27 7.54
CA ILE A 63 3.60 8.19 7.71
C ILE A 63 3.80 7.40 6.42
N ILE A 64 2.72 7.05 5.70
CA ILE A 64 2.84 6.25 4.48
C ILE A 64 3.53 7.03 3.35
N ILE A 65 3.27 8.35 3.25
CA ILE A 65 3.97 9.23 2.30
C ILE A 65 5.47 9.30 2.63
N LEU A 66 5.82 9.43 3.91
CA LEU A 66 7.22 9.38 4.36
C LEU A 66 7.86 8.03 4.06
N SER A 67 7.15 6.92 4.28
CA SER A 67 7.59 5.56 3.95
C SER A 67 7.89 5.40 2.45
N SER A 68 7.05 5.99 1.60
CA SER A 68 7.25 6.03 0.16
C SER A 68 8.57 6.72 -0.20
N LEU A 69 8.81 7.90 0.38
CA LEU A 69 10.03 8.67 0.14
C LEU A 69 11.27 7.90 0.58
N THR A 70 11.22 7.25 1.75
CA THR A 70 12.35 6.46 2.26
C THR A 70 12.63 5.25 1.37
N TYR A 71 11.61 4.56 0.83
CA TYR A 71 11.82 3.47 -0.14
C TYR A 71 12.50 4.01 -1.41
N PHE A 72 12.02 5.14 -1.94
CA PHE A 72 12.61 5.75 -3.13
C PHE A 72 14.10 6.09 -2.93
N MET A 73 14.44 6.68 -1.77
CA MET A 73 15.82 6.95 -1.40
C MET A 73 16.65 5.67 -1.25
N ALA A 74 16.06 4.60 -0.69
CA ALA A 74 16.71 3.29 -0.62
C ALA A 74 17.09 2.78 -2.00
N LYS A 75 16.15 2.80 -2.95
CA LYS A 75 16.39 2.38 -4.34
C LYS A 75 17.52 3.18 -4.97
N GLN A 76 17.53 4.51 -4.78
CA GLN A 76 18.56 5.37 -5.35
C GLN A 76 19.94 5.10 -4.72
N ALA A 77 19.99 4.86 -3.41
CA ALA A 77 21.23 4.51 -2.71
C ALA A 77 21.83 3.19 -3.21
N VAL A 78 21.00 2.15 -3.39
CA VAL A 78 21.47 0.87 -3.95
C VAL A 78 21.93 1.02 -5.39
N LYS A 79 21.25 1.82 -6.20
CA LYS A 79 21.67 2.12 -7.59
C LYS A 79 23.03 2.84 -7.64
N LYS A 80 23.35 3.66 -6.65
CA LYS A 80 24.66 4.33 -6.49
C LYS A 80 25.72 3.44 -5.83
N ASN A 81 25.48 2.14 -5.71
CA ASN A 81 26.33 1.17 -5.02
C ASN A 81 26.54 1.45 -3.52
N ASN A 82 25.71 2.29 -2.90
CA ASN A 82 25.76 2.57 -1.47
C ASN A 82 24.86 1.61 -0.69
N GLN A 83 25.36 0.40 -0.48
CA GLN A 83 24.61 -0.70 0.13
C GLN A 83 24.21 -0.44 1.59
N LYS A 84 25.08 0.22 2.36
CA LYS A 84 24.81 0.57 3.77
C LYS A 84 23.63 1.53 3.86
N GLN A 85 23.66 2.60 3.08
CA GLN A 85 22.59 3.60 3.08
C GLN A 85 21.27 3.02 2.54
N GLY A 86 21.33 2.18 1.50
CA GLY A 86 20.15 1.46 1.01
C GLY A 86 19.50 0.58 2.09
N THR A 87 20.30 -0.16 2.86
CA THR A 87 19.80 -1.02 3.95
C THR A 87 19.13 -0.20 5.05
N ILE A 88 19.74 0.92 5.46
CA ILE A 88 19.18 1.82 6.48
C ILE A 88 17.82 2.35 6.04
N PHE A 89 17.70 2.83 4.80
CA PHE A 89 16.43 3.33 4.29
C PHE A 89 15.35 2.25 4.15
N LEU A 90 15.71 1.02 3.77
CA LEU A 90 14.76 -0.11 3.76
C LEU A 90 14.29 -0.46 5.18
N LEU A 91 15.18 -0.41 6.18
CA LEU A 91 14.81 -0.61 7.59
C LEU A 91 13.86 0.48 8.09
N ILE A 92 14.14 1.74 7.78
CA ILE A 92 13.26 2.87 8.12
C ILE A 92 11.88 2.66 7.47
N THR A 93 11.85 2.30 6.20
CA THR A 93 10.60 2.00 5.47
C THR A 93 9.81 0.87 6.13
N LEU A 94 10.49 -0.19 6.59
CA LEU A 94 9.86 -1.30 7.30
C LEU A 94 9.21 -0.84 8.61
N VAL A 95 9.93 -0.05 9.40
CA VAL A 95 9.41 0.52 10.67
C VAL A 95 8.22 1.44 10.42
N LEU A 96 8.28 2.29 9.39
CA LEU A 96 7.16 3.17 9.02
C LEU A 96 5.95 2.36 8.54
N GLY A 97 6.14 1.31 7.76
CA GLY A 97 5.07 0.41 7.33
C GLY A 97 4.40 -0.34 8.48
N ILE A 98 5.17 -0.81 9.47
CA ILE A 98 4.61 -1.41 10.69
C ILE A 98 3.84 -0.36 11.50
N SER A 99 4.40 0.84 11.66
CA SER A 99 3.76 1.94 12.36
C SER A 99 2.43 2.34 11.71
N PHE A 100 2.37 2.32 10.37
CA PHE A 100 1.13 2.53 9.62
C PHE A 100 0.06 1.52 10.00
N ILE A 101 0.39 0.22 10.03
CA ILE A 101 -0.57 -0.83 10.43
C ILE A 101 -1.07 -0.59 11.86
N VAL A 102 -0.19 -0.26 12.80
CA VAL A 102 -0.58 0.03 14.19
C VAL A 102 -1.55 1.21 14.25
N LEU A 103 -1.29 2.29 13.51
CA LEU A 103 -2.19 3.45 13.43
C LEU A 103 -3.54 3.11 12.79
N GLN A 104 -3.58 2.20 11.81
CA GLN A 104 -4.85 1.70 11.27
C GLN A 104 -5.67 1.04 12.37
N PHE A 105 -5.10 0.09 13.11
CA PHE A 105 -5.78 -0.58 14.21
C PHE A 105 -6.25 0.41 15.27
N MET A 106 -5.41 1.39 15.65
CA MET A 106 -5.80 2.45 16.59
C MET A 106 -6.97 3.29 16.06
N GLY A 107 -6.96 3.67 14.78
CA GLY A 107 -8.05 4.40 14.15
C GLY A 107 -9.37 3.62 14.18
N PHE A 108 -9.32 2.30 13.90
CA PHE A 108 -10.50 1.43 14.02
C PHE A 108 -10.97 1.26 15.46
N SER A 109 -10.06 1.09 16.42
CA SER A 109 -10.40 1.01 17.85
C SER A 109 -11.08 2.29 18.35
N GLN A 110 -10.60 3.47 17.94
CA GLN A 110 -11.25 4.75 18.28
C GLN A 110 -12.65 4.87 17.66
N MET A 111 -12.83 4.40 16.43
CA MET A 111 -14.14 4.37 15.78
C MET A 111 -15.13 3.47 16.54
N LEU A 112 -14.66 2.33 17.06
CA LEU A 112 -15.44 1.43 17.89
C LEU A 112 -15.82 2.03 19.25
N GLU A 113 -14.86 2.69 19.91
CA GLU A 113 -15.10 3.37 21.20
C GLU A 113 -16.09 4.53 21.06
N ASN A 114 -16.09 5.21 19.91
CA ASN A 114 -17.06 6.27 19.59
C ASN A 114 -18.47 5.74 19.23
N GLY A 115 -18.72 4.43 19.39
CA GLY A 115 -20.04 3.82 19.21
C GLY A 115 -20.37 3.41 17.77
N TYR A 116 -19.41 3.47 16.85
CA TYR A 116 -19.60 2.98 15.48
C TYR A 116 -19.26 1.49 15.38
N TYR A 117 -20.28 0.65 15.59
CA TYR A 117 -20.13 -0.81 15.56
C TYR A 117 -20.22 -1.36 14.13
N PHE A 118 -19.29 -2.25 13.77
CA PHE A 118 -19.28 -2.97 12.49
C PHE A 118 -20.28 -4.14 12.42
N THR A 119 -20.76 -4.66 13.56
CA THR A 119 -21.82 -5.67 13.68
C THR A 119 -22.74 -5.40 14.88
N GLY A 120 -24.07 -5.43 14.68
CA GLY A 120 -25.06 -5.24 15.74
C GLY A 120 -26.29 -4.41 15.31
N PRO A 121 -27.29 -4.22 16.20
CA PRO A 121 -28.54 -3.49 15.91
C PRO A 121 -28.34 -1.99 15.63
N THR A 122 -27.19 -1.42 16.00
CA THR A 122 -26.79 -0.01 15.79
C THR A 122 -25.74 0.16 14.70
N SER A 123 -25.49 -0.89 13.90
CA SER A 123 -24.46 -0.87 12.85
C SER A 123 -24.88 -0.03 11.65
N SER A 124 -24.00 0.87 11.23
CA SER A 124 -24.19 1.66 10.02
C SER A 124 -23.58 0.96 8.81
N ILE A 125 -24.34 0.94 7.71
CA ILE A 125 -23.92 0.32 6.45
C ILE A 125 -22.61 0.94 5.94
N LYS A 126 -22.43 2.25 6.14
CA LYS A 126 -21.20 3.01 5.83
C LYS A 126 -19.96 2.42 6.52
N MET A 127 -20.06 2.10 7.81
CA MET A 127 -18.95 1.54 8.58
C MET A 127 -18.53 0.16 8.09
N SER A 128 -19.49 -0.68 7.70
CA SER A 128 -19.20 -2.01 7.15
C SER A 128 -18.39 -1.93 5.85
N TYR A 129 -18.72 -0.99 4.96
CA TYR A 129 -17.93 -0.76 3.75
C TYR A 129 -16.54 -0.18 4.05
N VAL A 130 -16.45 0.82 4.93
CA VAL A 130 -15.16 1.41 5.33
C VAL A 130 -14.24 0.35 5.93
N PHE A 131 -14.76 -0.47 6.84
CA PHE A 131 -14.03 -1.57 7.45
C PHE A 131 -13.61 -2.61 6.41
N LEU A 132 -14.50 -3.03 5.50
CA LEU A 132 -14.17 -4.04 4.49
C LEU A 132 -13.08 -3.55 3.53
N ILE A 133 -13.20 -2.32 3.02
CA ILE A 133 -12.20 -1.71 2.14
C ILE A 133 -10.84 -1.59 2.85
N ALA A 134 -10.85 -1.12 4.09
CA ALA A 134 -9.62 -0.96 4.86
C ALA A 134 -9.00 -2.30 5.28
N ALA A 135 -9.79 -3.29 5.68
CA ALA A 135 -9.32 -4.62 6.02
C ALA A 135 -8.62 -5.27 4.82
N VAL A 136 -9.23 -5.21 3.64
CA VAL A 136 -8.57 -5.71 2.43
C VAL A 136 -7.32 -4.91 2.11
N HIS A 137 -7.33 -3.59 2.26
CA HIS A 137 -6.12 -2.78 2.09
C HIS A 137 -4.99 -3.22 3.04
N ILE A 138 -5.28 -3.43 4.33
CA ILE A 138 -4.31 -3.90 5.33
C ILE A 138 -3.72 -5.24 4.91
N VAL A 139 -4.53 -6.18 4.41
CA VAL A 139 -4.02 -7.47 3.88
C VAL A 139 -3.00 -7.25 2.76
N HIS A 140 -3.25 -6.30 1.85
CA HIS A 140 -2.31 -5.97 0.78
C HIS A 140 -1.05 -5.27 1.31
N VAL A 141 -1.16 -4.40 2.31
CA VAL A 141 -0.01 -3.77 2.97
C VAL A 141 0.85 -4.81 3.69
N VAL A 142 0.25 -5.81 4.34
CA VAL A 142 0.98 -6.94 4.93
C VAL A 142 1.72 -7.73 3.85
N ALA A 143 1.08 -8.02 2.71
CA ALA A 143 1.76 -8.64 1.57
C ALA A 143 2.93 -7.77 1.04
N GLY A 144 2.74 -6.45 1.01
CA GLY A 144 3.79 -5.47 0.71
C GLY A 144 4.95 -5.54 1.71
N LEU A 145 4.66 -5.66 3.00
CA LEU A 145 5.68 -5.77 4.06
C LEU A 145 6.48 -7.05 3.94
N ILE A 146 5.83 -8.16 3.61
CA ILE A 146 6.52 -9.43 3.34
C ILE A 146 7.47 -9.27 2.14
N SER A 147 7.02 -8.64 1.06
CA SER A 147 7.86 -8.35 -0.11
C SER A 147 9.05 -7.45 0.25
N LEU A 148 8.82 -6.38 1.02
CA LEU A 148 9.87 -5.49 1.52
C LEU A 148 10.88 -6.23 2.40
N LEU A 149 10.42 -7.15 3.26
CA LEU A 149 11.28 -7.95 4.12
C LEU A 149 12.14 -8.92 3.31
N VAL A 150 11.59 -9.55 2.26
CA VAL A 150 12.36 -10.36 1.32
C VAL A 150 13.44 -9.54 0.62
N VAL A 151 13.10 -8.34 0.15
CA VAL A 151 14.05 -7.39 -0.46
C VAL A 151 15.13 -7.00 0.56
N LEU A 152 14.77 -6.69 1.80
CA LEU A 152 15.71 -6.35 2.85
C LEU A 152 16.67 -7.51 3.16
N ILE A 153 16.19 -8.74 3.31
CA ILE A 153 17.04 -9.93 3.50
C ILE A 153 17.99 -10.10 2.30
N GLN A 154 17.47 -9.89 1.09
CA GLN A 154 18.26 -10.05 -0.13
C GLN A 154 19.36 -8.97 -0.25
N GLN A 155 19.08 -7.76 0.24
CA GLN A 155 20.03 -6.65 0.39
C GLN A 155 21.09 -6.93 1.46
N LEU A 156 20.70 -7.47 2.61
CA LEU A 156 21.64 -7.87 3.67
C LEU A 156 22.59 -8.99 3.20
N ARG A 157 22.12 -9.89 2.34
CA ARG A 157 22.94 -10.92 1.68
C ARG A 157 23.80 -10.37 0.54
N LYS A 158 23.85 -9.04 0.33
CA LYS A 158 24.61 -8.35 -0.71
C LYS A 158 24.33 -8.87 -2.13
N LYS A 159 23.15 -9.40 -2.40
CA LYS A 159 22.80 -9.91 -3.74
C LYS A 159 22.43 -8.83 -4.76
N TYR A 160 22.26 -7.58 -4.31
CA TYR A 160 21.96 -6.46 -5.20
C TYR A 160 23.25 -5.74 -5.59
N GLU A 161 23.64 -5.89 -6.85
CA GLU A 161 24.75 -5.16 -7.47
C GLU A 161 24.22 -4.15 -8.50
N PRO A 162 25.02 -3.14 -8.91
CA PRO A 162 24.69 -2.22 -9.99
C PRO A 162 24.46 -2.97 -11.31
N GLY A 163 23.24 -3.45 -11.55
CA GLY A 163 22.87 -4.29 -12.69
C GLY A 163 21.76 -5.31 -12.38
N ASN A 164 21.65 -5.75 -11.12
CA ASN A 164 20.64 -6.69 -10.65
C ASN A 164 19.67 -6.06 -9.64
N THR A 165 19.19 -4.84 -9.89
CA THR A 165 18.28 -4.12 -8.98
C THR A 165 16.79 -4.45 -9.20
N LEU A 166 16.48 -5.48 -10.00
CA LEU A 166 15.10 -5.79 -10.41
C LEU A 166 14.18 -6.02 -9.21
N GLY A 167 14.64 -6.75 -8.19
CA GLY A 167 13.84 -7.04 -7.00
C GLY A 167 13.45 -5.78 -6.22
N ILE A 168 14.40 -4.86 -6.02
CA ILE A 168 14.15 -3.57 -5.37
C ILE A 168 13.21 -2.71 -6.22
N GLU A 169 13.36 -2.72 -7.54
CA GLU A 169 12.52 -1.94 -8.44
C GLU A 169 11.06 -2.43 -8.45
N LEU A 170 10.85 -3.75 -8.51
CA LEU A 170 9.52 -4.36 -8.43
C LEU A 170 8.89 -4.12 -7.06
N GLY A 171 9.64 -4.33 -5.98
CA GLY A 171 9.17 -4.04 -4.62
C GLY A 171 8.81 -2.57 -4.41
N ALA A 172 9.63 -1.65 -4.91
CA ALA A 172 9.35 -0.22 -4.85
C ALA A 172 8.05 0.12 -5.59
N THR A 173 7.89 -0.39 -6.81
CA THR A 173 6.69 -0.11 -7.63
C THR A 173 5.42 -0.61 -6.93
N PHE A 174 5.47 -1.82 -6.35
CA PHE A 174 4.34 -2.36 -5.59
C PHE A 174 4.05 -1.54 -4.32
N TRP A 175 5.09 -1.18 -3.57
CA TRP A 175 4.95 -0.39 -2.35
C TRP A 175 4.35 0.99 -2.61
N HIS A 176 4.90 1.73 -3.58
CA HIS A 176 4.37 3.04 -3.99
C HIS A 176 2.91 2.97 -4.48
N PHE A 177 2.54 1.89 -5.16
CA PHE A 177 1.17 1.68 -5.59
C PHE A 177 0.21 1.53 -4.39
N LEU A 178 0.58 0.75 -3.38
CA LEU A 178 -0.22 0.60 -2.15
C LEU A 178 -0.34 1.93 -1.40
N ASP A 179 0.74 2.69 -1.30
CA ASP A 179 0.74 4.01 -0.66
C ASP A 179 -0.22 4.97 -1.39
N PHE A 180 -0.16 5.02 -2.72
CA PHE A 180 -1.05 5.87 -3.53
C PHE A 180 -2.52 5.43 -3.41
N LEU A 181 -2.77 4.12 -3.43
CA LEU A 181 -4.09 3.55 -3.24
C LEU A 181 -4.68 3.98 -1.89
N TRP A 182 -3.88 3.97 -0.83
CA TRP A 182 -4.34 4.41 0.49
C TRP A 182 -4.73 5.89 0.52
N VAL A 183 -3.89 6.76 -0.02
CA VAL A 183 -4.16 8.21 -0.12
C VAL A 183 -5.47 8.43 -0.90
N TYR A 184 -5.66 7.72 -2.01
CA TYR A 184 -6.90 7.75 -2.76
C TYR A 184 -8.12 7.34 -1.92
N LEU A 185 -8.03 6.24 -1.16
CA LEU A 185 -9.14 5.75 -0.33
C LEU A 185 -9.51 6.75 0.77
N ILE A 186 -8.52 7.35 1.45
CA ILE A 186 -8.77 8.37 2.49
C ILE A 186 -9.43 9.62 1.89
N LEU A 187 -8.92 10.11 0.76
CA LEU A 187 -9.53 11.26 0.07
C LEU A 187 -10.96 10.93 -0.37
N PHE A 188 -11.17 9.75 -0.93
CA PHE A 188 -12.49 9.29 -1.35
C PHE A 188 -13.47 9.23 -0.17
N MET A 189 -13.08 8.65 0.96
CA MET A 189 -13.91 8.59 2.18
C MET A 189 -14.16 9.98 2.80
N TYR A 190 -13.20 10.89 2.68
CA TYR A 190 -13.34 12.26 3.18
C TYR A 190 -14.28 13.12 2.32
N PHE A 191 -14.22 13.00 1.00
CA PHE A 191 -15.06 13.78 0.07
C PHE A 191 -16.47 13.19 -0.11
N VAL A 192 -16.61 11.86 -0.11
CA VAL A 192 -17.89 11.19 -0.29
C VAL A 192 -18.52 10.95 1.08
N LYS A 193 -19.25 11.97 1.55
CA LYS A 193 -20.03 11.93 2.79
C LYS A 193 -21.29 11.09 2.66
#